data_AF-A0A1S3X0B5-F1
#
_entry.id   AF-A0A1S3X0B5-F1
#
_cell.length_a   1.000
_cell.length_b   1.000
_cell.length_c   1.000
_cell.angle_alpha   90.00
_cell.angle_beta   90.00
_cell.angle_gamma   90.00
#
_symmetry.space_group_name_H-M   'P 1'
#
loop_
_entity.id
_entity.type
_entity.pdbx_description
1 polymer ?
#
loop_
_entity_poly.entity_id
_entity_poly.type
_entity_poly.pdbx_seq_one_letter_code
_entity_poly.pdbx_strand_id
1 'polypeptide(L)'
;MTHVVSSVSIYYSKMKDLWDEVDYIMTIPSYCDKSKDFVTHLRRQRRFQFLMGLNDGYCQSRRQILMISPIPSVKQAYALVVQGESQKLVAGGAYNPNDHMEPTALFTGRNGL
;
A
#
# COMPACT_ATOMS: atom_id res chain seq x y z
N MET A 1 -9.19 -24.13 -10.55
CA MET A 1 -8.01 -23.24 -10.47
C MET A 1 -8.39 -22.03 -9.65
N THR A 2 -8.20 -22.09 -8.34
CA THR A 2 -8.43 -20.93 -7.46
C THR A 2 -7.22 -20.01 -7.57
N HIS A 3 -7.47 -18.75 -7.91
CA HIS A 3 -6.48 -17.69 -7.89
C HIS A 3 -5.79 -17.68 -6.53
N VAL A 4 -4.52 -18.09 -6.47
CA VAL A 4 -3.69 -17.81 -5.31
C VAL A 4 -3.39 -16.32 -5.36
N VAL A 5 -4.29 -15.51 -4.81
CA VAL A 5 -3.99 -14.13 -4.44
C VAL A 5 -2.93 -14.24 -3.36
N SER A 6 -1.65 -14.26 -3.77
CA SER A 6 -0.54 -14.23 -2.83
C SER A 6 -0.63 -12.89 -2.11
N SER A 7 -0.61 -12.90 -0.77
CA SER A 7 -0.68 -11.66 0.00
C SER A 7 0.44 -10.71 -0.42
N VAL A 8 0.18 -9.40 -0.35
CA VAL A 8 1.19 -8.38 -0.65
C VAL A 8 2.48 -8.58 0.16
N SER A 9 2.39 -9.17 1.35
CA SER A 9 3.55 -9.55 2.17
C SER A 9 4.44 -10.60 1.52
N ILE A 10 3.89 -11.67 0.94
CA ILE A 10 4.66 -12.69 0.22
C ILE A 10 5.34 -12.06 -1.01
N TYR A 11 4.61 -11.23 -1.75
CA TYR A 11 5.17 -10.54 -2.91
C TYR A 11 6.32 -9.60 -2.52
N TYR A 12 6.14 -8.80 -1.46
CA TYR A 12 7.17 -7.90 -0.96
C TYR A 12 8.43 -8.63 -0.49
N SER A 13 8.28 -9.75 0.22
CA SER A 13 9.43 -10.57 0.65
C SER A 13 10.21 -11.11 -0.55
N LYS A 14 9.54 -11.70 -1.54
CA LYS A 14 10.20 -12.19 -2.76
C LYS A 14 10.96 -11.10 -3.51
N MET A 15 10.35 -9.92 -3.64
CA MET A 15 11.01 -8.76 -4.26
C MET A 15 12.25 -8.31 -3.49
N LYS A 16 12.15 -8.31 -2.15
CA LYS A 16 13.28 -7.98 -1.28
C LYS A 16 14.43 -8.99 -1.46
N ASP A 17 14.14 -10.29 -1.43
CA ASP A 17 15.16 -11.33 -1.59
C ASP A 17 15.92 -11.17 -2.91
N LEU A 18 15.21 -10.92 -4.01
CA LEU A 18 15.81 -10.67 -5.33
C LEU A 18 16.68 -9.41 -5.35
N TRP A 19 16.25 -8.33 -4.70
CA TRP A 19 17.06 -7.11 -4.64
C TRP A 19 18.28 -7.27 -3.76
N ASP A 20 18.17 -8.03 -2.67
CA ASP A 20 19.29 -8.35 -1.78
C ASP A 20 20.32 -9.21 -2.53
N GLU A 21 19.87 -10.15 -3.38
CA GLU A 21 20.76 -10.92 -4.27
C GLU A 21 21.43 -10.04 -5.34
N VAL A 22 20.69 -9.11 -5.95
CA VAL A 22 21.27 -8.13 -6.89
C VAL A 22 22.28 -7.24 -6.20
N ASP A 23 22.00 -6.78 -4.99
CA ASP A 23 22.93 -5.97 -4.19
C ASP A 23 24.18 -6.75 -3.79
N TYR A 24 24.06 -8.06 -3.57
CA TYR A 24 25.20 -8.95 -3.32
C TYR A 24 26.09 -9.11 -4.55
N ILE A 25 25.51 -9.24 -5.75
CA ILE A 25 26.25 -9.41 -7.01
C ILE A 25 26.83 -8.08 -7.50
N MET A 26 26.10 -6.97 -7.30
CA MET A 26 26.55 -5.63 -7.70
C MET A 26 27.61 -5.09 -6.73
N THR A 27 28.87 -5.18 -7.12
CA THR A 27 29.96 -4.44 -6.46
C THR A 27 29.86 -2.95 -6.81
N ILE A 28 29.01 -2.21 -6.09
CA ILE A 28 28.90 -0.75 -6.28
C ILE A 28 30.16 -0.09 -5.70
N PRO A 29 30.99 0.60 -6.52
CA PRO A 29 32.20 1.25 -6.00
C PRO A 29 31.82 2.38 -5.04
N SER A 30 32.19 2.28 -3.77
CA SER A 30 31.73 3.22 -2.72
C SER A 30 32.40 4.61 -2.78
N TYR A 31 33.41 4.79 -3.63
CA TYR A 31 34.32 5.96 -3.59
C TYR A 31 34.11 7.03 -4.68
N CYS A 32 33.03 6.96 -5.47
CA CYS A 32 32.76 7.95 -6.52
C CYS A 32 31.39 8.60 -6.32
N ASP A 33 31.24 9.92 -6.49
CA ASP A 33 29.93 10.58 -6.38
C ASP A 33 28.88 10.02 -7.35
N LYS A 34 29.30 9.50 -8.50
CA LYS A 34 28.42 8.79 -9.46
C LYS A 34 27.77 7.53 -8.87
N SER A 35 28.35 6.93 -7.83
CA SER A 35 27.77 5.76 -7.16
C SER A 35 26.53 6.13 -6.33
N LYS A 36 26.46 7.35 -5.78
CA LYS A 36 25.29 7.85 -5.05
C LYS A 36 24.09 8.06 -5.98
N ASP A 37 24.34 8.63 -7.15
CA ASP A 37 23.32 8.81 -8.19
C ASP A 37 22.81 7.45 -8.66
N PHE A 38 23.72 6.51 -8.91
CA PHE A 38 23.36 5.14 -9.29
C PHE A 38 22.47 4.45 -8.25
N VAL A 39 22.85 4.49 -6.96
CA VAL A 39 22.03 3.94 -5.86
C VAL A 39 20.66 4.62 -5.79
N THR A 40 20.61 5.94 -6.01
CA THR A 40 19.35 6.69 -6.05
C THR A 40 18.46 6.25 -7.21
N HIS A 41 19.05 6.05 -8.39
CA HIS A 41 18.37 5.51 -9.56
C HIS A 41 17.85 4.09 -9.33
N LEU A 42 18.66 3.19 -8.75
CA LEU A 42 18.25 1.84 -8.39
C LEU A 42 17.07 1.87 -7.42
N ARG A 43 17.15 2.65 -6.34
CA ARG A 43 16.05 2.83 -5.38
C ARG A 43 14.79 3.34 -6.05
N ARG A 44 14.91 4.27 -7.01
CA ARG A 44 13.78 4.75 -7.82
C ARG A 44 13.18 3.63 -8.66
N GLN A 45 13.99 2.82 -9.35
CA GLN A 45 13.50 1.69 -10.13
C GLN A 45 12.77 0.66 -9.26
N ARG A 46 13.31 0.33 -8.08
CA ARG A 46 12.67 -0.61 -7.14
C ARG A 46 11.28 -0.17 -6.71
N ARG A 47 11.06 1.14 -6.50
CA ARG A 47 9.72 1.71 -6.23
C ARG A 47 8.73 1.39 -7.35
N PHE A 48 9.11 1.67 -8.60
CA PHE A 48 8.23 1.42 -9.74
C PHE A 48 8.03 -0.07 -9.98
N GLN A 49 9.08 -0.89 -9.86
CA GLN A 49 8.99 -2.33 -10.03
C GLN A 49 8.00 -2.96 -9.04
N PHE A 50 8.07 -2.55 -7.77
CA PHE A 50 7.10 -2.97 -6.76
C PHE A 50 5.67 -2.57 -7.13
N LEU A 51 5.43 -1.29 -7.45
CA LEU A 51 4.08 -0.80 -7.73
C LEU A 51 3.48 -1.42 -9.00
N MET A 52 4.29 -1.64 -10.04
CA MET A 52 3.83 -2.25 -11.28
C MET A 52 3.56 -3.76 -11.15
N GLY A 53 4.31 -4.46 -10.30
CA GLY A 53 4.09 -5.89 -10.07
C GLY A 53 2.94 -6.23 -9.12
N LEU A 54 2.30 -5.22 -8.50
CA LEU A 54 1.06 -5.42 -7.76
C LEU A 54 -0.08 -5.82 -8.69
N ASN A 55 -0.84 -6.84 -8.30
CA ASN A 55 -2.05 -7.28 -9.00
C ASN A 55 -3.17 -6.21 -9.00
N ASP A 56 -4.16 -6.34 -9.87
CA ASP A 56 -5.25 -5.35 -10.06
C ASP A 56 -6.12 -5.12 -8.83
N GLY A 57 -6.18 -6.09 -7.90
CA GLY A 57 -6.84 -5.91 -6.59
C GLY A 57 -6.27 -4.75 -5.76
N TYR A 58 -5.07 -4.27 -6.09
CA TYR A 58 -4.37 -3.16 -5.43
C TYR A 58 -4.46 -1.83 -6.18
N CYS A 59 -5.30 -1.72 -7.21
CA CYS A 59 -5.36 -0.53 -8.08
C CYS A 59 -5.56 0.78 -7.30
N GLN A 60 -6.44 0.78 -6.30
CA GLN A 60 -6.74 1.96 -5.49
C GLN A 60 -5.54 2.38 -4.62
N SER A 61 -4.91 1.43 -3.93
CA SER A 61 -3.71 1.70 -3.13
C SER A 61 -2.57 2.20 -4.02
N ARG A 62 -2.39 1.59 -5.20
CA ARG A 62 -1.40 2.02 -6.21
C ARG A 62 -1.65 3.46 -6.68
N ARG A 63 -2.90 3.81 -6.98
CA ARG A 63 -3.29 5.17 -7.39
C ARG A 63 -2.99 6.18 -6.30
N GLN A 64 -3.37 5.88 -5.05
CA GLN A 64 -3.11 6.77 -3.92
C GLN A 64 -1.61 6.99 -3.71
N ILE A 65 -0.81 5.94 -3.78
CA ILE A 65 0.65 6.03 -3.63
C ILE A 65 1.28 6.91 -4.71
N LEU A 66 0.82 6.79 -5.96
CA LEU A 66 1.34 7.59 -7.08
C LEU A 66 0.98 9.08 -7.00
N MET A 67 -0.01 9.45 -6.18
CA MET A 67 -0.37 10.86 -5.94
C MET A 67 0.50 11.53 -4.87
N ILE A 68 1.29 10.77 -4.11
CA ILE A 68 2.17 11.30 -3.05
C ILE A 68 3.47 11.81 -3.67
N SER A 69 3.84 13.06 -3.37
CA SER A 69 5.09 13.68 -3.82
C SER A 69 5.97 14.09 -2.62
N PRO A 70 7.23 13.61 -2.54
CA PRO A 70 7.88 12.68 -3.47
C PRO A 70 7.34 11.25 -3.33
N ILE A 71 7.44 10.45 -4.39
CA ILE A 71 6.97 9.04 -4.37
C ILE A 71 7.64 8.29 -3.21
N PRO A 72 6.84 7.64 -2.34
CA PRO A 72 7.34 7.01 -1.12
C PRO A 72 8.29 5.85 -1.43
N SER A 73 9.19 5.55 -0.48
CA SER A 73 10.07 4.38 -0.56
C SER A 73 9.28 3.06 -0.69
N VAL A 74 9.91 1.98 -1.16
CA VAL A 74 9.23 0.68 -1.29
C VAL A 74 8.62 0.23 0.05
N LYS A 75 9.34 0.41 1.16
CA LYS A 75 8.87 0.05 2.50
C LYS A 75 7.61 0.85 2.89
N GLN A 76 7.58 2.15 2.60
CA GLN A 76 6.42 3.00 2.85
C GLN A 76 5.26 2.65 1.92
N ALA A 77 5.52 2.43 0.64
CA ALA A 77 4.52 1.98 -0.32
C ALA A 77 3.89 0.65 0.11
N TYR A 78 4.70 -0.31 0.56
CA TYR A 78 4.24 -1.58 1.13
C TYR A 78 3.31 -1.36 2.33
N ALA A 79 3.70 -0.53 3.30
CA ALA A 79 2.86 -0.22 4.45
C ALA A 79 1.50 0.40 4.06
N LEU A 80 1.51 1.31 3.07
CA LEU A 80 0.29 1.92 2.54
C LEU A 80 -0.62 0.90 1.83
N VAL A 81 -0.05 -0.07 1.12
CA VAL A 81 -0.83 -1.14 0.49
C VAL A 81 -1.49 -2.03 1.55
N VAL A 82 -0.74 -2.46 2.57
CA VAL A 82 -1.26 -3.26 3.69
C VAL A 82 -2.37 -2.52 4.42
N GLN A 83 -2.18 -1.22 4.71
CA GLN A 83 -3.19 -0.39 5.35
C GLN A 83 -4.47 -0.30 4.50
N GLY A 84 -4.33 -0.14 3.18
CA GLY A 84 -5.45 -0.10 2.25
C GLY A 84 -6.24 -1.41 2.21
N GLU A 85 -5.59 -2.57 2.34
CA GLU A 85 -6.28 -3.86 2.47
C GLU A 85 -7.08 -3.94 3.77
N SER A 86 -6.49 -3.53 4.90
CA SER A 86 -7.18 -3.54 6.19
C SER A 86 -8.45 -2.69 6.18
N GLN A 87 -8.40 -1.51 5.54
CA GLN A 87 -9.57 -0.63 5.43
C GLN A 87 -10.69 -1.23 4.56
N LYS A 88 -10.36 -1.96 3.48
CA LYS A 88 -11.35 -2.65 2.65
C LYS A 88 -12.11 -3.73 3.43
N LEU A 89 -11.41 -4.46 4.29
CA LEU A 89 -12.03 -5.49 5.15
C LEU A 89 -13.03 -4.86 6.14
N VAL A 90 -12.70 -3.69 6.69
CA VAL A 90 -13.59 -2.96 7.61
C VAL A 90 -14.80 -2.37 6.88
N ALA A 91 -14.61 -1.75 5.72
CA ALA A 91 -15.70 -1.15 4.95
C ALA A 91 -16.65 -2.20 4.33
N GLY A 92 -16.14 -3.37 3.96
CA GLY A 92 -16.94 -4.48 3.41
C GLY A 92 -17.81 -5.21 4.44
N GLY A 93 -17.63 -4.94 5.75
CA GLY A 93 -18.39 -5.55 6.83
C GLY A 93 -19.60 -4.74 7.33
N ALA A 94 -19.86 -3.55 6.78
CA ALA A 94 -20.82 -2.59 7.35
C ALA A 94 -22.05 -2.28 6.46
N TYR A 95 -22.30 -3.05 5.40
CA TYR A 95 -23.51 -2.91 4.60
C TYR A 95 -24.34 -4.19 4.72
N ASN A 96 -25.26 -4.17 5.69
CA ASN A 96 -26.43 -5.03 5.70
C ASN A 96 -27.61 -4.12 5.34
N PRO A 97 -28.21 -4.21 4.14
CA PRO A 97 -29.31 -3.34 3.73
C PRO A 97 -30.63 -3.63 4.48
N ASN A 98 -30.60 -4.51 5.49
CA ASN A 98 -31.75 -4.91 6.29
C ASN A 98 -31.79 -4.31 7.70
N ASP A 99 -30.80 -3.50 8.11
CA ASP A 99 -30.92 -2.74 9.35
C ASP A 99 -31.78 -1.49 9.09
N HIS A 100 -33.05 -1.66 9.44
CA HIS A 100 -34.10 -0.67 9.47
C HIS A 100 -33.61 0.66 10.08
N MET A 101 -33.55 1.70 9.25
CA MET A 101 -33.35 3.08 9.69
C MET A 101 -34.49 3.50 10.64
N GLU A 102 -34.22 3.58 11.93
CA GLU A 102 -35.05 4.37 12.83
C GLU A 102 -34.38 5.74 12.98
N PRO A 103 -34.93 6.81 12.39
CA PRO A 103 -34.43 8.15 12.61
C PRO A 103 -34.75 8.50 14.06
N THR A 104 -33.75 8.50 14.94
CA THR A 104 -33.93 8.96 16.33
C THR A 104 -34.30 10.45 16.32
N ALA A 105 -35.61 10.72 16.26
CA ALA A 105 -36.18 12.04 16.45
C ALA A 105 -35.97 12.44 17.91
N LEU A 106 -35.23 13.52 18.14
CA LEU A 106 -35.09 14.15 19.44
C LEU A 106 -36.42 14.84 19.79
N PHE A 107 -37.27 14.20 20.58
CA PHE A 107 -38.53 14.78 21.04
C PHE A 107 -38.27 15.94 22.03
N THR A 108 -38.85 17.08 21.71
CA THR A 108 -38.90 18.29 22.52
C THR A 108 -39.77 18.07 23.76
N GLY A 109 -39.29 18.48 24.93
CA GLY A 109 -40.11 18.46 26.14
C GLY A 109 -39.40 19.01 27.37
N ARG A 110 -39.51 20.32 27.60
CA ARG A 110 -39.34 20.87 28.96
C ARG A 110 -40.20 22.12 29.15
N ASN A 111 -41.42 21.89 29.63
CA ASN A 111 -42.17 22.88 30.40
C ASN A 111 -41.59 22.95 31.82
N GLY A 112 -41.46 24.17 32.37
CA GLY A 112 -41.26 24.37 33.80
C GLY A 112 -40.62 25.71 34.17
N LEU A 113 -41.43 26.78 34.18
CA LEU A 113 -41.65 27.78 35.26
C LEU A 113 -42.17 29.10 34.67
#